data_AF-H0A2D4-F1
#
_entry.id   AF-H0A2D4-F1
#
_cell.length_a   1.000
_cell.length_b   1.000
_cell.length_c   1.000
_cell.angle_alpha   90.00
_cell.angle_beta   90.00
_cell.angle_gamma   90.00
#
_symmetry.space_group_name_H-M   'P 1'
#
loop_
_entity.id
_entity.type
_entity.pdbx_description
1 polymer ?
#
loop_
_entity_poly.entity_id
_entity_poly.type
_entity_poly.pdbx_seq_one_letter_code
_entity_poly.pdbx_strand_id
1 'polypeptide(L)'
;MPQPIAASDRLRRQDSAQQTENLGRYNVASHVTRALRHAADSTGVGFNVLAAKAAIESGFQTNAQAPTSSARGLFQFIDQTWLSTVQKHGANHGLGKEAAAITRSTTGRLTVADPEERNRILALRDNPELSARLGAEHLKDISESLTPTLGRKPDVGELYLGHFLGTGGASRMLRAVAEEPGRAASDIMPEAARANANLFRGANGAPLSAKQFLDNIRGKVEQVYAQLGLAAPVGPVDFTPVAGDALSENAIASAEPFWWGSGPPARSAKAPERMMASALVEVFNRMGRGQAAQEIGTQGERTEMPAALLGALRHENTPAALTEARRAYAGGTI
;
A
#
# COMPACT_ATOMS: atom_id res chain seq x y z
N MET A 1 2.56 47.87 34.99
CA MET A 1 3.45 47.13 34.06
C MET A 1 3.11 45.64 34.17
N PRO A 2 2.34 45.05 33.24
CA PRO A 2 2.21 43.60 33.19
C PRO A 2 3.34 43.01 32.31
N GLN A 3 4.00 41.96 32.82
CA GLN A 3 5.07 41.21 32.14
C GLN A 3 4.50 40.36 31.00
N PRO A 4 5.17 40.21 29.84
CA PRO A 4 4.71 39.35 28.77
C PRO A 4 5.17 37.90 28.99
N ILE A 5 4.24 36.98 29.29
CA ILE A 5 4.46 35.53 29.18
C ILE A 5 3.71 35.05 27.93
N ALA A 6 4.32 35.07 26.74
CA ALA A 6 3.68 34.46 25.56
C ALA A 6 4.58 34.16 24.34
N ALA A 7 5.91 34.06 24.46
CA ALA A 7 6.76 33.73 23.29
C ALA A 7 7.36 32.32 23.33
N SER A 8 7.82 31.86 24.50
CA SER A 8 8.61 30.63 24.62
C SER A 8 7.79 29.34 24.47
N ASP A 9 6.51 29.36 24.87
CA ASP A 9 5.64 28.18 24.80
C ASP A 9 5.08 27.92 23.39
N ARG A 10 5.11 28.95 22.52
CA ARG A 10 4.67 28.86 21.12
C ARG A 10 5.78 28.32 20.22
N LEU A 11 7.05 28.65 20.51
CA LEU A 11 8.23 28.08 19.85
C LEU A 11 8.40 26.59 20.17
N ARG A 12 8.16 26.17 21.42
CA ARG A 12 8.28 24.77 21.84
C ARG A 12 7.22 23.83 21.25
N ARG A 13 6.02 24.35 20.93
CA ARG A 13 4.96 23.59 20.24
C ARG A 13 5.18 23.47 18.72
N GLN A 14 5.92 24.41 18.11
CA GLN A 14 6.29 24.32 16.70
C GLN A 14 7.43 23.33 16.47
N ASP A 15 8.37 23.17 17.41
CA ASP A 15 9.44 22.18 17.34
C ASP A 15 8.94 20.73 17.34
N SER A 16 7.83 20.43 18.04
CA SER A 16 7.24 19.09 18.07
C SER A 16 6.53 18.69 16.78
N ALA A 17 6.21 19.64 15.89
CA ALA A 17 5.48 19.38 14.65
C ALA A 17 6.40 19.06 13.44
N GLN A 18 7.72 19.15 13.60
CA GLN A 18 8.68 19.11 12.49
C GLN A 18 9.84 18.14 12.68
N GLN A 19 9.77 17.24 13.65
CA GLN A 19 10.77 16.17 13.72
C GLN A 19 10.49 15.14 12.63
N THR A 20 11.50 14.93 11.79
CA THR A 20 11.53 13.88 10.77
C THR A 20 12.64 12.88 11.10
N GLU A 21 12.39 11.62 10.78
CA GLU A 21 13.34 10.52 10.85
C GLU A 21 13.68 10.10 9.41
N ASN A 22 14.95 9.76 9.18
CA ASN A 22 15.39 9.27 7.88
C ASN A 22 15.20 7.74 7.81
N LEU A 23 14.41 7.27 6.85
CA LEU A 23 14.26 5.86 6.48
C LEU A 23 14.78 5.69 5.04
N GLY A 24 16.07 5.40 4.91
CA GLY A 24 16.76 5.29 3.61
C GLY A 24 16.74 6.60 2.84
N ARG A 25 15.94 6.67 1.76
CA ARG A 25 15.74 7.88 0.96
C ARG A 25 14.56 8.75 1.44
N TYR A 26 13.77 8.26 2.40
CA TYR A 26 12.55 8.92 2.84
C TYR A 26 12.79 9.75 4.09
N ASN A 27 12.36 11.02 4.07
CA ASN A 27 12.24 11.84 5.26
C ASN A 27 10.81 11.69 5.80
N VAL A 28 10.65 10.96 6.90
CA VAL A 28 9.35 10.55 7.43
C VAL A 28 9.08 11.31 8.72
N ALA A 29 7.87 11.88 8.89
CA ALA A 29 7.54 12.56 10.13
C ALA A 29 7.62 11.58 11.33
N SER A 30 8.26 11.97 12.43
CA SER A 30 8.52 11.08 13.57
C SER A 30 7.25 10.47 14.17
N HIS A 31 6.11 11.18 14.10
CA HIS A 31 4.83 10.62 14.54
C HIS A 31 4.35 9.45 13.67
N VAL A 32 4.67 9.42 12.37
CA VAL A 32 4.39 8.29 11.47
C VAL A 32 5.31 7.12 11.80
N THR A 33 6.61 7.37 12.00
CA THR A 33 7.56 6.32 12.36
C THR A 33 7.21 5.69 13.72
N ARG A 34 6.78 6.49 14.70
CA ARG A 34 6.25 5.99 15.99
C ARG A 34 5.00 5.14 15.81
N ALA A 35 4.06 5.55 14.97
CA ALA A 35 2.86 4.77 14.68
C ALA A 35 3.18 3.40 14.06
N LEU A 36 4.17 3.34 13.16
CA LEU A 36 4.65 2.09 12.58
C LEU A 36 5.32 1.19 13.64
N ARG A 37 6.14 1.76 14.54
CA ARG A 37 6.76 1.01 15.64
C ARG A 37 5.71 0.45 16.60
N HIS A 38 4.77 1.28 17.06
CA HIS A 38 3.73 0.82 17.97
C HIS A 38 2.80 -0.22 17.32
N ALA A 39 2.48 -0.07 16.03
CA ALA A 39 1.77 -1.10 15.28
C ALA A 39 2.56 -2.42 15.21
N ALA A 40 3.87 -2.35 15.00
CA ALA A 40 4.72 -3.55 15.01
C ALA A 40 4.73 -4.25 16.37
N ASP A 41 4.94 -3.50 17.45
CA ASP A 41 4.99 -4.02 18.81
C ASP A 41 3.65 -4.66 19.21
N SER A 42 2.54 -4.00 18.88
CA SER A 42 1.19 -4.44 19.26
C SER A 42 0.65 -5.62 18.45
N THR A 43 1.11 -5.83 17.21
CA THR A 43 0.55 -6.85 16.30
C THR A 43 1.51 -7.99 15.95
N GLY A 44 2.81 -7.82 16.21
CA GLY A 44 3.86 -8.75 15.82
C GLY A 44 4.26 -8.68 14.33
N VAL A 45 3.68 -7.77 13.55
CA VAL A 45 4.14 -7.52 12.18
C VAL A 45 5.38 -6.64 12.25
N GLY A 46 6.55 -7.16 11.86
CA GLY A 46 7.81 -6.43 11.98
C GLY A 46 7.80 -5.02 11.37
N PHE A 47 8.44 -4.06 12.05
CA PHE A 47 8.50 -2.65 11.64
C PHE A 47 8.89 -2.47 10.17
N ASN A 48 9.90 -3.20 9.70
CA ASN A 48 10.39 -3.10 8.32
C ASN A 48 9.32 -3.49 7.28
N VAL A 49 8.45 -4.46 7.60
CA VAL A 49 7.34 -4.88 6.73
C VAL A 49 6.29 -3.78 6.66
N LEU A 50 5.95 -3.17 7.80
CA LEU A 50 5.00 -2.06 7.86
C LEU A 50 5.54 -0.80 7.17
N ALA A 51 6.83 -0.50 7.35
CA ALA A 51 7.51 0.62 6.69
C ALA A 51 7.56 0.42 5.18
N ALA A 52 7.91 -0.78 4.69
CA ALA A 52 7.88 -1.11 3.27
C ALA A 52 6.47 -0.98 2.70
N LYS A 53 5.44 -1.47 3.43
CA LYS A 53 4.06 -1.28 3.01
C LYS A 53 3.68 0.20 2.94
N ALA A 54 3.89 0.99 3.98
CA ALA A 54 3.58 2.42 3.98
C ALA A 54 4.32 3.20 2.88
N ALA A 55 5.58 2.84 2.60
CA ALA A 55 6.36 3.40 1.51
C ALA A 55 5.76 3.09 0.14
N ILE A 56 5.33 1.84 -0.09
CA ILE A 56 4.61 1.44 -1.30
C ILE A 56 3.28 2.19 -1.39
N GLU A 57 2.44 2.16 -0.37
CA GLU A 57 1.07 2.68 -0.48
C GLU A 57 1.01 4.19 -0.64
N SER A 58 1.76 4.95 0.16
CA SER A 58 1.58 6.41 0.26
C SER A 58 2.89 7.20 0.23
N GLY A 59 4.05 6.53 0.24
CA GLY A 59 5.31 7.20 0.51
C GLY A 59 5.31 7.91 1.87
N PHE A 60 4.67 7.29 2.87
CA PHE A 60 4.47 7.81 4.24
C PHE A 60 3.52 9.02 4.39
N GLN A 61 2.73 9.33 3.36
CA GLN A 61 1.72 10.40 3.43
C GLN A 61 0.45 9.93 4.14
N THR A 62 0.17 10.50 5.30
CA THR A 62 -0.95 10.06 6.17
C THR A 62 -2.33 10.40 5.61
N ASN A 63 -2.43 11.38 4.71
CA ASN A 63 -3.67 11.83 4.07
C ASN A 63 -3.67 11.62 2.55
N ALA A 64 -2.78 10.75 2.04
CA ALA A 64 -2.75 10.43 0.61
C ALA A 64 -4.12 9.94 0.14
N GLN A 65 -4.60 10.45 -0.99
CA GLN A 65 -5.87 10.07 -1.59
C GLN A 65 -5.64 9.71 -3.05
N ALA A 66 -6.00 8.48 -3.44
CA ALA A 66 -5.96 8.09 -4.84
C ALA A 66 -7.07 8.82 -5.63
N PRO A 67 -6.78 9.37 -6.81
CA PRO A 67 -7.78 10.08 -7.62
C PRO A 67 -8.79 9.15 -8.31
N THR A 68 -8.43 7.87 -8.49
CA THR A 68 -9.21 6.88 -9.24
C THR A 68 -9.95 5.89 -8.34
N SER A 69 -9.89 6.06 -7.02
CA SER A 69 -10.52 5.14 -6.07
C SER A 69 -10.79 5.80 -4.72
N SER A 70 -11.40 5.05 -3.81
CA SER A 70 -11.57 5.47 -2.41
C SER A 70 -10.34 5.21 -1.55
N ALA A 71 -9.22 4.75 -2.12
CA ALA A 71 -8.00 4.45 -1.36
C ALA A 71 -7.49 5.72 -0.68
N ARG A 72 -7.30 5.64 0.64
CA ARG A 72 -6.94 6.79 1.46
C ARG A 72 -5.99 6.41 2.60
N GLY A 73 -5.15 7.37 2.95
CA GLY A 73 -4.31 7.35 4.13
C GLY A 73 -3.00 6.59 3.96
N LEU A 74 -2.31 6.41 5.09
CA LEU A 74 -0.95 5.84 5.14
C LEU A 74 -0.82 4.47 4.43
N PHE A 75 -1.86 3.63 4.53
CA PHE A 75 -1.92 2.28 3.97
C PHE A 75 -2.92 2.15 2.79
N GLN A 76 -3.39 3.27 2.21
CA GLN A 76 -4.27 3.32 1.03
C GLN A 76 -5.49 2.38 1.10
N PHE A 77 -6.16 2.32 2.26
CA PHE A 77 -7.36 1.52 2.41
C PHE A 77 -8.52 2.07 1.57
N ILE A 78 -9.14 1.22 0.74
CA ILE A 78 -10.45 1.52 0.13
C ILE A 78 -11.57 1.31 1.15
N ASP A 79 -12.73 1.91 0.89
CA ASP A 79 -13.86 1.94 1.83
C ASP A 79 -14.25 0.55 2.38
N GLN A 80 -14.42 -0.45 1.50
CA GLN A 80 -14.90 -1.76 1.94
C GLN A 80 -13.86 -2.54 2.74
N THR A 81 -12.59 -2.46 2.35
CA THR A 81 -11.49 -3.10 3.08
C THR A 81 -11.37 -2.46 4.46
N TRP A 82 -11.42 -1.12 4.54
CA TRP A 82 -11.41 -0.42 5.82
C TRP A 82 -12.55 -0.86 6.73
N LEU A 83 -13.79 -0.84 6.23
CA LEU A 83 -14.94 -1.26 7.03
C LEU A 83 -14.83 -2.73 7.47
N SER A 84 -14.31 -3.61 6.61
CA SER A 84 -14.10 -5.02 6.96
C SER A 84 -13.06 -5.18 8.07
N THR A 85 -11.94 -4.46 7.97
CA THR A 85 -10.86 -4.54 8.95
C THR A 85 -11.28 -3.91 10.29
N VAL A 86 -12.00 -2.77 10.27
CA VAL A 86 -12.57 -2.17 11.48
C VAL A 86 -13.61 -3.09 12.11
N GLN A 87 -14.51 -3.69 11.32
CA GLN A 87 -15.51 -4.61 11.87
C GLN A 87 -14.86 -5.84 12.53
N LYS A 88 -13.82 -6.42 11.91
CA LYS A 88 -13.17 -7.63 12.41
C LYS A 88 -12.24 -7.37 13.60
N HIS A 89 -11.45 -6.29 13.55
CA HIS A 89 -10.33 -6.06 14.48
C HIS A 89 -10.47 -4.77 15.30
N GLY A 90 -11.38 -3.88 14.95
CA GLY A 90 -11.47 -2.53 15.52
C GLY A 90 -11.61 -2.53 17.04
N ALA A 91 -12.38 -3.47 17.61
CA ALA A 91 -12.53 -3.58 19.06
C ALA A 91 -11.19 -3.77 19.80
N ASN A 92 -10.27 -4.57 19.23
CA ASN A 92 -8.93 -4.80 19.80
C ASN A 92 -8.05 -3.55 19.76
N HIS A 93 -8.42 -2.57 18.93
CA HIS A 93 -7.70 -1.32 18.69
C HIS A 93 -8.45 -0.08 19.19
N GLY A 94 -9.41 -0.26 20.10
CA GLY A 94 -10.18 0.83 20.72
C GLY A 94 -11.34 1.38 19.89
N LEU A 95 -11.67 0.74 18.77
CA LEU A 95 -12.75 1.11 17.84
C LEU A 95 -13.98 0.20 18.02
N GLY A 96 -14.29 -0.19 19.25
CA GLY A 96 -15.38 -1.14 19.53
C GLY A 96 -16.76 -0.62 19.11
N LYS A 97 -17.01 0.69 19.28
CA LYS A 97 -18.28 1.33 18.87
C LYS A 97 -18.40 1.36 17.35
N GLU A 98 -17.35 1.79 16.68
CA GLU A 98 -17.25 1.86 15.23
C GLU A 98 -17.40 0.48 14.59
N ALA A 99 -16.77 -0.55 15.16
CA ALA A 99 -16.89 -1.92 14.71
C ALA A 99 -18.34 -2.43 14.81
N ALA A 100 -19.03 -2.13 15.93
CA ALA A 100 -20.42 -2.52 16.14
C ALA A 100 -21.42 -1.79 15.23
N ALA A 101 -21.10 -0.56 14.81
CA ALA A 101 -21.92 0.21 13.87
C ALA A 101 -21.89 -0.33 12.43
N ILE A 102 -20.89 -1.16 12.09
CA ILE A 102 -20.74 -1.72 10.75
C ILE A 102 -21.60 -2.98 10.62
N THR A 103 -22.48 -2.97 9.64
CA THR A 103 -23.38 -4.07 9.32
C THR A 103 -23.19 -4.55 7.89
N ARG A 104 -23.68 -5.76 7.58
CA ARG A 104 -23.65 -6.32 6.23
C ARG A 104 -25.04 -6.21 5.62
N SER A 105 -25.14 -5.60 4.43
CA SER A 105 -26.38 -5.54 3.67
C SER A 105 -26.80 -6.92 3.17
N THR A 106 -28.04 -7.03 2.69
CA THR A 106 -28.56 -8.22 2.01
C THR A 106 -27.73 -8.62 0.77
N THR A 107 -27.09 -7.63 0.13
CA THR A 107 -26.17 -7.84 -1.01
C THR A 107 -24.75 -8.22 -0.59
N GLY A 108 -24.49 -8.39 0.71
CA GLY A 108 -23.18 -8.77 1.25
C GLY A 108 -22.19 -7.62 1.42
N ARG A 109 -22.57 -6.38 1.10
CA ARG A 109 -21.72 -5.18 1.21
C ARG A 109 -21.72 -4.65 2.65
N LEU A 110 -20.57 -4.18 3.13
CA LEU A 110 -20.49 -3.54 4.44
C LEU A 110 -20.97 -2.09 4.38
N THR A 111 -21.79 -1.71 5.35
CA THR A 111 -22.42 -0.40 5.48
C THR A 111 -22.51 0.04 6.94
N VAL A 112 -22.76 1.32 7.15
CA VAL A 112 -23.08 1.93 8.45
C VAL A 112 -24.38 2.69 8.22
N ALA A 113 -25.34 2.57 9.14
CA ALA A 113 -26.70 3.09 8.94
C ALA A 113 -26.73 4.62 8.91
N ASP A 114 -26.03 5.26 9.85
CA ASP A 114 -25.88 6.72 9.88
C ASP A 114 -24.77 7.17 8.90
N PRO A 115 -25.08 8.02 7.91
CA PRO A 115 -24.09 8.57 6.99
C PRO A 115 -22.99 9.39 7.67
N GLU A 116 -23.28 10.11 8.75
CA GLU A 116 -22.26 10.90 9.46
C GLU A 116 -21.28 9.99 10.19
N GLU A 117 -21.79 9.00 10.92
CA GLU A 117 -20.96 7.96 11.52
C GLU A 117 -20.14 7.19 10.48
N ARG A 118 -20.75 6.83 9.34
CA ARG A 118 -20.02 6.21 8.22
C ARG A 118 -18.82 7.05 7.79
N ASN A 119 -19.02 8.36 7.61
CA ASN A 119 -17.97 9.26 7.17
C ASN A 119 -16.89 9.42 8.24
N ARG A 120 -17.26 9.50 9.53
CA ARG A 120 -16.30 9.51 10.64
C ARG A 120 -15.44 8.25 10.65
N ILE A 121 -16.05 7.07 10.55
CA ILE A 121 -15.34 5.79 10.51
C ILE A 121 -14.37 5.76 9.34
N LEU A 122 -14.78 6.19 8.15
CA LEU A 122 -13.92 6.23 6.96
C LEU A 122 -12.79 7.25 7.06
N ALA A 123 -12.98 8.37 7.78
CA ALA A 123 -11.97 9.40 7.98
C ALA A 123 -10.82 8.92 8.90
N LEU A 124 -11.05 7.91 9.74
CA LEU A 124 -10.02 7.31 10.59
C LEU A 124 -8.84 6.72 9.79
N ARG A 125 -8.99 6.51 8.48
CA ARG A 125 -7.88 6.13 7.58
C ARG A 125 -6.72 7.12 7.56
N ASP A 126 -7.01 8.40 7.85
CA ASP A 126 -6.00 9.46 7.91
C ASP A 126 -5.20 9.46 9.22
N ASN A 127 -5.69 8.77 10.25
CA ASN A 127 -4.98 8.65 11.50
C ASN A 127 -3.85 7.60 11.32
N PRO A 128 -2.56 8.01 11.34
CA PRO A 128 -1.45 7.09 11.08
C PRO A 128 -1.40 5.93 12.07
N GLU A 129 -1.80 6.16 13.31
CA GLU A 129 -1.77 5.18 14.40
C GLU A 129 -2.81 4.06 14.18
N LEU A 130 -4.03 4.43 13.81
CA LEU A 130 -5.08 3.45 13.50
C LEU A 130 -4.84 2.79 12.14
N SER A 131 -4.39 3.56 11.15
CA SER A 131 -4.07 3.07 9.81
C SER A 131 -2.95 2.04 9.84
N ALA A 132 -1.90 2.26 10.65
CA ALA A 132 -0.80 1.32 10.82
C ALA A 132 -1.24 0.04 11.54
N ARG A 133 -1.95 0.14 12.67
CA ARG A 133 -2.42 -1.04 13.42
C ARG A 133 -3.39 -1.90 12.62
N LEU A 134 -4.39 -1.29 12.00
CA LEU A 134 -5.34 -2.02 11.15
C LEU A 134 -4.68 -2.48 9.84
N GLY A 135 -3.68 -1.75 9.33
CA GLY A 135 -2.80 -2.18 8.24
C GLY A 135 -2.07 -3.49 8.56
N ALA A 136 -1.54 -3.62 9.77
CA ALA A 136 -0.89 -4.82 10.25
C ALA A 136 -1.86 -6.00 10.39
N GLU A 137 -3.05 -5.79 10.96
CA GLU A 137 -4.09 -6.84 11.03
C GLU A 137 -4.54 -7.29 9.64
N HIS A 138 -4.65 -6.36 8.68
CA HIS A 138 -4.97 -6.71 7.31
C HIS A 138 -3.88 -7.57 6.65
N LEU A 139 -2.59 -7.34 6.95
CA LEU A 139 -1.51 -8.21 6.49
C LEU A 139 -1.58 -9.61 7.11
N LYS A 140 -1.95 -9.71 8.39
CA LYS A 140 -2.21 -11.00 9.06
C LYS A 140 -3.34 -11.75 8.38
N ASP A 141 -4.45 -11.09 8.09
CA ASP A 141 -5.59 -11.68 7.38
C ASP A 141 -5.20 -12.20 5.99
N ILE A 142 -4.38 -11.43 5.25
CA ILE A 142 -3.84 -11.87 3.95
C ILE A 142 -2.96 -13.11 4.13
N SER A 143 -2.04 -13.08 5.08
CA SER A 143 -1.13 -14.20 5.36
C SER A 143 -1.87 -15.49 5.67
N GLU A 144 -2.85 -15.41 6.57
CA GLU A 144 -3.74 -16.53 6.91
C GLU A 144 -4.50 -17.04 5.70
N SER A 145 -5.02 -16.15 4.85
CA SER A 145 -5.77 -16.52 3.66
C SER A 145 -4.92 -17.21 2.58
N LEU A 146 -3.65 -16.83 2.46
CA LEU A 146 -2.74 -17.39 1.46
C LEU A 146 -2.06 -18.69 1.91
N THR A 147 -1.91 -18.88 3.22
CA THR A 147 -1.23 -20.04 3.81
C THR A 147 -1.74 -21.39 3.26
N PRO A 148 -3.05 -21.66 3.14
CA PRO A 148 -3.55 -22.93 2.59
C PRO A 148 -3.18 -23.18 1.13
N THR A 149 -3.01 -22.13 0.33
CA THR A 149 -2.58 -22.26 -1.07
C THR A 149 -1.08 -22.53 -1.17
N LEU A 150 -0.29 -21.94 -0.27
CA LEU A 150 1.17 -22.03 -0.30
C LEU A 150 1.74 -23.23 0.47
N GLY A 151 1.00 -23.78 1.43
CA GLY A 151 1.52 -24.78 2.39
C GLY A 151 2.54 -24.21 3.39
N ARG A 152 2.78 -22.90 3.36
CA ARG A 152 3.67 -22.13 4.23
C ARG A 152 3.15 -20.70 4.37
N LYS A 153 3.72 -19.92 5.29
CA LYS A 153 3.48 -18.48 5.34
C LYS A 153 4.00 -17.81 4.04
N PRO A 154 3.34 -16.76 3.54
CA PRO A 154 3.79 -16.03 2.37
C PRO A 154 5.05 -15.19 2.64
N ASP A 155 5.85 -14.98 1.59
CA ASP A 155 6.90 -13.96 1.59
C ASP A 155 6.32 -12.54 1.40
N VAL A 156 7.19 -11.52 1.47
CA VAL A 156 6.76 -10.11 1.34
C VAL A 156 6.14 -9.77 -0.03
N GLY A 157 6.57 -10.44 -1.10
CA GLY A 157 6.01 -10.27 -2.45
C GLY A 157 4.64 -10.93 -2.59
N GLU A 158 4.47 -12.10 -1.99
CA GLU A 158 3.20 -12.85 -1.95
C GLU A 158 2.16 -12.15 -1.06
N LEU A 159 2.57 -11.58 0.07
CA LEU A 159 1.72 -10.70 0.88
C LEU A 159 1.24 -9.49 0.08
N TYR A 160 2.17 -8.86 -0.63
CA TYR A 160 1.84 -7.73 -1.49
C TYR A 160 0.90 -8.12 -2.64
N LEU A 161 1.12 -9.29 -3.25
CA LEU A 161 0.22 -9.84 -4.26
C LEU A 161 -1.21 -10.00 -3.69
N GLY A 162 -1.33 -10.53 -2.47
CA GLY A 162 -2.60 -10.65 -1.74
C GLY A 162 -3.30 -9.32 -1.52
N HIS A 163 -2.55 -8.26 -1.22
CA HIS A 163 -3.09 -6.91 -1.11
C HIS A 163 -3.56 -6.37 -2.47
N PHE A 164 -2.76 -6.54 -3.52
CA PHE A 164 -3.03 -6.00 -4.85
C PHE A 164 -4.22 -6.68 -5.55
N LEU A 165 -4.20 -8.03 -5.63
CA LEU A 165 -5.22 -8.81 -6.33
C LEU A 165 -6.42 -9.18 -5.46
N GLY A 166 -6.35 -8.92 -4.15
CA GLY A 166 -7.22 -9.57 -3.17
C GLY A 166 -6.77 -11.02 -2.90
N THR A 167 -7.22 -11.60 -1.80
CA THR A 167 -6.73 -12.89 -1.33
C THR A 167 -7.04 -14.05 -2.28
N GLY A 168 -8.25 -14.18 -2.83
CA GLY A 168 -8.56 -15.25 -3.78
C GLY A 168 -7.99 -15.00 -5.17
N GLY A 169 -7.82 -13.75 -5.61
CA GLY A 169 -7.07 -13.41 -6.83
C GLY A 169 -5.61 -13.84 -6.73
N ALA A 170 -4.97 -13.54 -5.59
CA ALA A 170 -3.62 -13.99 -5.29
C ALA A 170 -3.54 -15.51 -5.16
N SER A 171 -4.47 -16.18 -4.47
CA SER A 171 -4.50 -17.65 -4.42
C SER A 171 -4.61 -18.29 -5.81
N ARG A 172 -5.43 -17.75 -6.71
CA ARG A 172 -5.51 -18.23 -8.10
C ARG A 172 -4.18 -18.05 -8.83
N MET A 173 -3.55 -16.88 -8.69
CA MET A 173 -2.26 -16.61 -9.31
C MET A 173 -1.16 -17.52 -8.76
N LEU A 174 -1.06 -17.68 -7.43
CA LEU A 174 -0.04 -18.52 -6.77
C LEU A 174 -0.20 -19.99 -7.12
N ARG A 175 -1.44 -20.48 -7.23
CA ARG A 175 -1.70 -21.82 -7.74
C ARG A 175 -1.21 -21.99 -9.18
N ALA A 176 -1.52 -21.03 -10.06
CA ALA A 176 -1.05 -21.06 -11.43
C ALA A 176 0.48 -20.97 -11.54
N VAL A 177 1.16 -20.24 -10.65
CA VAL A 177 2.63 -20.25 -10.58
C VAL A 177 3.17 -21.64 -10.26
N ALA A 178 2.51 -22.39 -9.38
CA ALA A 178 2.93 -23.74 -9.00
C ALA A 178 2.59 -24.80 -10.07
N GLU A 179 1.41 -24.72 -10.68
CA GLU A 179 0.86 -25.75 -11.57
C GLU A 179 1.13 -25.45 -13.06
N GLU A 180 1.07 -24.18 -13.47
CA GLU A 180 1.12 -23.72 -14.87
C GLU A 180 2.00 -22.44 -15.03
N PRO A 181 3.29 -22.47 -14.65
CA PRO A 181 4.10 -21.24 -14.50
C PRO A 181 4.23 -20.39 -15.78
N GLY A 182 4.08 -21.01 -16.96
CA GLY A 182 4.13 -20.36 -18.27
C GLY A 182 2.81 -19.76 -18.75
N ARG A 183 1.68 -20.04 -18.09
CA ARG A 183 0.38 -19.48 -18.46
C ARG A 183 0.38 -17.97 -18.32
N ALA A 184 -0.21 -17.25 -19.26
CA ALA A 184 -0.26 -15.79 -19.20
C ALA A 184 -1.02 -15.31 -17.96
N ALA A 185 -0.41 -14.39 -17.20
CA ALA A 185 -1.03 -13.79 -16.01
C ALA A 185 -2.35 -13.06 -16.35
N SER A 186 -2.45 -12.52 -17.57
CA SER A 186 -3.67 -11.90 -18.09
C SER A 186 -4.83 -12.88 -18.28
N ASP A 187 -4.55 -14.16 -18.51
CA ASP A 187 -5.58 -15.19 -18.70
C ASP A 187 -6.11 -15.70 -17.35
N ILE A 188 -5.31 -15.55 -16.30
CA ILE A 188 -5.68 -15.90 -14.92
C ILE A 188 -6.46 -14.74 -14.28
N MET A 189 -6.04 -13.50 -14.56
CA MET A 189 -6.60 -12.28 -13.97
C MET A 189 -6.99 -11.24 -15.05
N PRO A 190 -7.99 -11.53 -15.91
CA PRO A 190 -8.32 -10.69 -17.07
C PRO A 190 -8.80 -9.28 -16.69
N GLU A 191 -9.59 -9.16 -15.62
CA GLU A 191 -10.07 -7.86 -15.15
C GLU A 191 -8.93 -6.98 -14.60
N ALA A 192 -8.02 -7.58 -13.83
CA ALA A 192 -6.83 -6.89 -13.33
C ALA A 192 -5.90 -6.50 -14.48
N ALA A 193 -5.73 -7.37 -15.49
CA ALA A 193 -4.93 -7.07 -16.67
C ALA A 193 -5.52 -5.93 -17.50
N ARG A 194 -6.85 -5.87 -17.66
CA ARG A 194 -7.52 -4.77 -18.36
C ARG A 194 -7.36 -3.44 -17.61
N ALA A 195 -7.45 -3.45 -16.28
CA ALA A 195 -7.28 -2.25 -15.48
C ALA A 195 -5.82 -1.77 -15.41
N ASN A 196 -4.86 -2.70 -15.53
CA ASN A 196 -3.46 -2.46 -15.21
C ASN A 196 -2.52 -3.06 -16.27
N ALA A 197 -2.80 -2.85 -17.56
CA ALA A 197 -2.14 -3.56 -18.67
C ALA A 197 -0.61 -3.56 -18.59
N ASN A 198 -0.01 -2.44 -18.16
CA ASN A 198 1.44 -2.30 -18.02
C ASN A 198 2.05 -3.24 -16.97
N LEU A 199 1.30 -3.66 -15.95
CA LEU A 199 1.79 -4.62 -14.95
C LEU A 199 1.75 -6.07 -15.45
N PHE A 200 0.94 -6.36 -16.47
CA PHE A 200 0.74 -7.70 -17.01
C PHE A 200 1.53 -7.94 -18.31
N ARG A 201 2.35 -6.97 -18.73
CA ARG A 201 3.14 -7.04 -19.97
C ARG A 201 4.62 -6.76 -19.72
N GLY A 202 5.48 -7.43 -20.46
CA GLY A 202 6.92 -7.17 -20.49
C GLY A 202 7.26 -5.91 -21.29
N ALA A 203 8.54 -5.51 -21.24
CA ALA A 203 9.03 -4.34 -21.97
C ALA A 203 8.81 -4.41 -23.49
N ASN A 204 8.79 -5.62 -24.05
CA ASN A 204 8.47 -5.88 -25.46
C ASN A 204 6.95 -5.94 -25.77
N GLY A 205 6.09 -5.63 -24.80
CA GLY A 205 4.63 -5.67 -24.94
C GLY A 205 4.00 -7.07 -24.83
N ALA A 206 4.80 -8.13 -24.79
CA ALA A 206 4.31 -9.50 -24.64
C ALA A 206 3.67 -9.71 -23.26
N PRO A 207 2.62 -10.54 -23.13
CA PRO A 207 2.03 -10.86 -21.83
C PRO A 207 3.07 -11.56 -20.93
N LEU A 208 3.11 -11.18 -19.67
CA LEU A 208 3.91 -11.88 -18.66
C LEU A 208 3.26 -13.22 -18.33
N SER A 209 4.06 -14.27 -18.20
CA SER A 209 3.63 -15.52 -17.58
C SER A 209 3.32 -15.32 -16.09
N ALA A 210 2.59 -16.26 -15.48
CA ALA A 210 2.27 -16.25 -14.06
C ALA A 210 3.54 -16.13 -13.20
N LYS A 211 4.58 -16.90 -13.54
CA LYS A 211 5.87 -16.83 -12.83
C LYS A 211 6.54 -15.47 -13.00
N GLN A 212 6.66 -14.97 -14.23
CA GLN A 212 7.27 -13.66 -14.48
C GLN A 212 6.51 -12.52 -13.80
N PHE A 213 5.19 -12.61 -13.74
CA PHE A 213 4.37 -11.62 -13.04
C PHE A 213 4.68 -11.61 -11.54
N LEU A 214 4.74 -12.77 -10.88
CA LEU A 214 5.10 -12.86 -9.46
C LEU A 214 6.53 -12.37 -9.20
N ASP A 215 7.49 -12.76 -10.04
CA ASP A 215 8.89 -12.33 -9.92
C ASP A 215 9.01 -10.80 -10.08
N ASN A 216 8.26 -10.20 -11.01
CA ASN A 216 8.20 -8.75 -11.16
C ASN A 216 7.61 -8.06 -9.92
N ILE A 217 6.59 -8.65 -9.29
CA ILE A 217 6.04 -8.12 -8.03
C ILE A 217 7.09 -8.18 -6.92
N ARG A 218 7.79 -9.31 -6.75
CA ARG A 218 8.87 -9.47 -5.77
C ARG A 218 9.98 -8.44 -5.98
N GLY A 219 10.48 -8.31 -7.21
CA GLY A 219 11.54 -7.35 -7.54
C GLY A 219 11.13 -5.90 -7.25
N LYS A 220 9.87 -5.53 -7.46
CA LYS A 220 9.38 -4.19 -7.10
C LYS A 220 9.29 -3.98 -5.60
N VAL A 221 8.89 -5.00 -4.83
CA VAL A 221 8.91 -4.94 -3.36
C VAL A 221 10.35 -4.81 -2.85
N GLU A 222 11.27 -5.61 -3.38
CA GLU A 222 12.70 -5.55 -3.06
C GLU A 222 13.30 -4.16 -3.33
N GLN A 223 12.93 -3.51 -4.44
CA GLN A 223 13.34 -2.14 -4.73
C GLN A 223 12.88 -1.15 -3.65
N VAL A 224 11.69 -1.32 -3.07
CA VAL A 224 11.25 -0.44 -1.98
C VAL A 224 12.03 -0.69 -0.70
N TYR A 225 12.33 -1.96 -0.37
CA TYR A 225 13.23 -2.26 0.75
C TYR A 225 14.59 -1.57 0.55
N ALA A 226 15.19 -1.67 -0.64
CA ALA A 226 16.44 -1.01 -0.95
C ALA A 226 16.35 0.53 -0.80
N GLN A 227 15.23 1.14 -1.21
CA GLN A 227 14.98 2.58 -1.02
C GLN A 227 14.85 2.98 0.45
N LEU A 228 14.46 2.05 1.33
CA LEU A 228 14.45 2.23 2.78
C LEU A 228 15.81 1.96 3.43
N GLY A 229 16.84 1.60 2.65
CA GLY A 229 18.13 1.19 3.17
C GLY A 229 18.09 -0.20 3.83
N LEU A 230 17.14 -1.04 3.43
CA LEU A 230 16.90 -2.37 3.99
C LEU A 230 17.11 -3.45 2.93
N ALA A 231 17.46 -4.66 3.38
CA ALA A 231 17.30 -5.86 2.57
C ALA A 231 15.88 -6.40 2.75
N ALA A 232 15.27 -6.88 1.66
CA ALA A 232 13.99 -7.57 1.76
C ALA A 232 14.16 -8.89 2.54
N PRO A 233 13.23 -9.24 3.45
CA PRO A 233 13.24 -10.54 4.10
C PRO A 233 13.23 -11.68 3.08
N VAL A 234 14.11 -12.64 3.26
CA VAL A 234 14.17 -13.84 2.42
C VAL A 234 13.23 -14.89 3.02
N GLY A 235 12.25 -15.33 2.23
CA GLY A 235 11.34 -16.39 2.62
C GLY A 235 10.10 -15.91 3.38
N PRO A 236 9.43 -16.81 4.11
CA PRO A 236 8.17 -16.52 4.79
C PRO A 236 8.30 -15.37 5.80
N VAL A 237 7.27 -14.53 5.87
CA VAL A 237 7.18 -13.50 6.90
C VAL A 237 6.49 -14.08 8.14
N ASP A 238 7.24 -14.15 9.23
CA ASP A 238 6.71 -14.53 10.53
C ASP A 238 6.11 -13.31 11.24
N PHE A 239 4.92 -13.50 11.79
CA PHE A 239 4.22 -12.51 12.61
C PHE A 239 4.25 -12.98 14.06
N THR A 240 5.44 -12.93 14.65
CA THR A 240 5.62 -13.19 16.08
C THR A 240 5.68 -11.84 16.79
N PRO A 241 4.84 -11.61 17.81
CA PRO A 241 5.06 -10.50 18.73
C PRO A 241 6.48 -10.64 19.27
N VAL A 242 7.30 -9.61 19.11
CA VAL A 242 8.56 -9.56 19.85
C VAL A 242 8.12 -9.45 21.31
N ALA A 243 8.28 -10.54 22.08
CA ALA A 243 8.23 -10.43 23.52
C ALA A 243 9.37 -9.45 23.85
N GLY A 244 9.01 -8.20 24.14
CA GLY A 244 9.98 -7.17 24.45
C GLY A 244 10.91 -7.71 25.53
N ASP A 245 12.20 -7.43 25.40
CA ASP A 245 13.14 -7.58 26.51
C ASP A 245 12.50 -6.94 27.73
N ALA A 246 12.03 -7.81 28.62
CA ALA A 246 11.37 -7.42 29.83
C ALA A 246 12.42 -6.70 30.68
N LEU A 247 12.25 -5.40 30.88
CA LEU A 247 12.71 -4.81 32.12
C LEU A 247 12.00 -5.56 33.23
N SER A 248 12.78 -6.40 33.91
CA SER A 248 12.43 -7.16 35.08
C SER A 248 11.67 -6.27 36.08
N GLU A 249 10.43 -6.63 36.37
CA GLU A 249 9.90 -6.55 37.72
C GLU A 249 8.73 -7.53 37.89
N ASN A 250 8.74 -8.22 39.02
CA ASN A 250 8.01 -9.45 39.29
C ASN A 250 6.48 -9.30 39.21
N ALA A 251 5.83 -10.24 38.52
CA ALA A 251 4.48 -10.68 38.87
C ALA A 251 4.35 -12.19 38.59
N ILE A 252 4.02 -12.94 39.63
CA ILE A 252 3.72 -14.38 39.59
C ILE A 252 2.20 -14.56 39.68
N ALA A 253 1.73 -15.68 39.11
CA ALA A 253 0.45 -16.40 39.34
C ALA A 253 -0.55 -16.27 38.16
N SER A 254 -1.24 -17.30 37.66
CA SER A 254 -1.49 -18.69 38.08
C SER A 254 -1.82 -19.57 36.86
N ALA A 255 -1.66 -20.89 36.98
CA ALA A 255 -1.94 -21.90 35.96
C ALA A 255 -3.45 -22.07 35.60
N GLU A 256 -3.74 -22.03 34.27
CA GLU A 256 -4.61 -22.90 33.40
C GLU A 256 -6.09 -23.20 33.78
N PRO A 257 -7.03 -23.64 32.87
CA PRO A 257 -6.85 -24.13 31.48
C PRO A 257 -7.92 -23.75 30.39
N PHE A 258 -7.55 -24.01 29.12
CA PHE A 258 -8.40 -24.36 27.93
C PHE A 258 -9.35 -23.26 27.39
N TRP A 259 -9.65 -23.10 26.09
CA TRP A 259 -10.78 -23.66 25.33
C TRP A 259 -10.81 -23.10 23.87
N TRP A 260 -10.67 -23.95 22.84
CA TRP A 260 -11.50 -24.03 21.62
C TRP A 260 -11.10 -25.32 20.85
N GLY A 261 -11.98 -26.17 20.31
CA GLY A 261 -13.37 -26.02 19.92
C GLY A 261 -13.51 -26.38 18.44
N SER A 262 -13.51 -27.68 18.11
CA SER A 262 -13.74 -28.21 16.77
C SER A 262 -15.18 -27.90 16.30
N GLY A 263 -15.31 -27.03 15.30
CA GLY A 263 -16.54 -26.80 14.56
C GLY A 263 -16.28 -26.94 13.05
N PRO A 264 -17.23 -27.47 12.26
CA PRO A 264 -17.03 -27.59 10.81
C PRO A 264 -16.87 -26.20 10.18
N PRO A 265 -15.96 -26.01 9.20
CA PRO A 265 -15.72 -24.70 8.62
C PRO A 265 -16.99 -24.18 7.96
N ALA A 266 -17.43 -22.99 8.40
CA ALA A 266 -18.52 -22.26 7.79
C ALA A 266 -18.17 -22.00 6.32
N ARG A 267 -18.99 -22.50 5.40
CA ARG A 267 -18.88 -22.24 3.96
C ARG A 267 -19.19 -20.75 3.73
N SER A 268 -18.15 -19.93 3.54
CA SER A 268 -18.34 -18.52 3.19
C SER A 268 -18.75 -18.39 1.73
N ALA A 269 -19.97 -17.91 1.50
CA ALA A 269 -20.46 -17.51 0.19
C ALA A 269 -19.60 -16.37 -0.38
N LYS A 270 -19.18 -16.52 -1.64
CA LYS A 270 -18.28 -15.60 -2.35
C LYS A 270 -18.93 -14.23 -2.55
N ALA A 271 -18.41 -13.20 -1.88
CA ALA A 271 -18.62 -11.81 -2.29
C ALA A 271 -17.64 -11.48 -3.45
N PRO A 272 -18.02 -10.62 -4.41
CA PRO A 272 -17.10 -10.23 -5.48
C PRO A 272 -15.88 -9.51 -4.88
N GLU A 273 -14.72 -10.13 -5.06
CA GLU A 273 -13.42 -9.63 -4.62
C GLU A 273 -13.15 -8.28 -5.28
N ARG A 274 -13.08 -7.21 -4.49
CA ARG A 274 -12.71 -5.89 -4.99
C ARG A 274 -11.20 -5.81 -5.08
N MET A 275 -10.68 -5.77 -6.30
CA MET A 275 -9.26 -5.58 -6.57
C MET A 275 -8.83 -4.17 -6.14
N MET A 276 -7.71 -4.06 -5.42
CA MET A 276 -7.04 -2.77 -5.09
C MET A 276 -6.25 -2.23 -6.30
N ALA A 277 -6.71 -2.53 -7.50
CA ALA A 277 -5.96 -2.36 -8.74
C ALA A 277 -5.65 -0.88 -9.07
N SER A 278 -6.59 0.04 -8.86
CA SER A 278 -6.47 1.40 -9.44
C SER A 278 -5.61 2.37 -8.63
N ALA A 279 -5.45 2.21 -7.32
CA ALA A 279 -4.60 3.07 -6.48
C ALA A 279 -3.11 2.67 -6.56
N LEU A 280 -2.84 1.37 -6.55
CA LEU A 280 -1.49 0.81 -6.52
C LEU A 280 -0.74 0.97 -7.85
N VAL A 281 -1.46 1.07 -8.97
CA VAL A 281 -0.86 1.32 -10.29
C VAL A 281 -0.18 2.67 -10.38
N GLU A 282 -0.69 3.73 -9.73
CA GLU A 282 -0.02 5.02 -9.75
C GLU A 282 1.31 5.01 -9.01
N VAL A 283 1.39 4.28 -7.89
CA VAL A 283 2.65 4.05 -7.17
C VAL A 283 3.63 3.30 -8.06
N PHE A 284 3.20 2.21 -8.70
CA PHE A 284 4.06 1.43 -9.58
C PHE A 284 4.51 2.21 -10.83
N ASN A 285 3.63 3.03 -11.40
CA ASN A 285 3.96 3.93 -12.51
C ASN A 285 4.90 5.05 -12.06
N ARG A 286 4.83 5.51 -10.81
CA ARG A 286 5.79 6.48 -10.23
C ARG A 286 7.16 5.83 -10.02
N MET A 287 7.20 4.59 -9.56
CA MET A 287 8.45 3.82 -9.43
C MET A 287 9.09 3.55 -10.80
N GLY A 288 8.32 3.16 -11.81
CA GLY A 288 8.82 2.95 -13.18
C GLY A 288 9.30 4.24 -13.87
N ARG A 289 8.63 5.39 -13.64
CA ARG A 289 9.08 6.69 -14.18
C ARG A 289 10.37 7.21 -13.54
N GLY A 290 10.64 6.86 -12.28
CA GLY A 290 11.92 7.17 -11.62
C GLY A 290 13.12 6.44 -12.24
N GLN A 291 12.91 5.23 -12.78
CA GLN A 291 13.94 4.46 -13.49
C GLN A 291 14.32 5.11 -14.81
N ALA A 292 13.35 5.53 -15.62
CA ALA A 292 13.63 6.24 -16.87
C ALA A 292 14.43 7.54 -16.65
N ALA A 293 14.16 8.26 -15.56
CA ALA A 293 14.91 9.46 -15.20
C ALA A 293 16.33 9.18 -14.69
N GLN A 294 16.57 8.03 -14.04
CA GLN A 294 17.91 7.61 -13.59
C GLN A 294 18.75 7.01 -14.72
N GLU A 295 18.15 6.27 -15.65
CA GLU A 295 18.87 5.71 -16.81
C GLU A 295 19.28 6.79 -17.82
N ILE A 296 18.44 7.83 -18.00
CA ILE A 296 18.78 9.03 -18.79
C ILE A 296 19.89 9.87 -18.11
N GLY A 297 20.06 9.75 -16.79
CA GLY A 297 21.11 10.45 -16.03
C GLY A 297 22.51 9.86 -16.12
N THR A 298 22.67 8.67 -16.72
CA THR A 298 23.94 7.93 -16.76
C THR A 298 24.52 7.68 -18.16
N GLN A 299 23.90 8.20 -19.22
CA GLN A 299 24.51 8.19 -20.56
C GLN A 299 24.61 9.63 -21.10
N GLY A 300 25.72 10.27 -20.77
CA GLY A 300 26.12 11.51 -21.42
C GLY A 300 26.74 11.19 -22.78
N GLU A 301 26.00 11.44 -23.86
CA GLU A 301 26.59 11.88 -25.12
C GLU A 301 25.98 13.24 -25.48
N ARG A 302 26.84 14.26 -25.48
CA ARG A 302 26.52 15.62 -25.87
C ARG A 302 26.36 15.67 -27.38
N THR A 303 25.13 15.57 -27.88
CA THR A 303 24.82 16.03 -29.23
C THR A 303 24.49 17.51 -29.14
N GLU A 304 25.38 18.36 -29.65
CA GLU A 304 25.18 19.80 -29.74
C GLU A 304 23.86 20.13 -30.45
N MET A 305 23.00 20.90 -29.77
CA MET A 305 21.79 21.46 -30.38
C MET A 305 22.19 22.60 -31.34
N PRO A 306 21.77 22.56 -32.61
CA PRO A 306 22.08 23.62 -33.57
C PRO A 306 21.52 24.97 -33.10
N ALA A 307 22.32 26.03 -33.27
CA ALA A 307 22.07 27.41 -32.84
C ALA A 307 20.81 28.09 -33.45
N ALA A 308 19.92 27.35 -34.11
CA ALA A 308 18.68 27.86 -34.70
C ALA A 308 17.45 27.77 -33.77
N LEU A 309 17.55 27.17 -32.59
CA LEU A 309 16.39 26.94 -31.69
C LEU A 309 16.29 27.90 -30.48
N LEU A 310 17.27 28.78 -30.26
CA LEU A 310 17.24 29.76 -29.15
C LEU A 310 16.57 31.10 -29.51
N GLY A 311 15.94 31.20 -30.69
CA GLY A 311 15.26 32.42 -31.14
C GLY A 311 13.75 32.48 -30.90
N ALA A 312 13.08 31.36 -30.58
CA ALA A 312 11.61 31.26 -30.64
C ALA A 312 10.89 31.19 -29.27
N LEU A 313 11.56 31.59 -28.18
CA LEU A 313 10.94 31.71 -26.84
C LEU A 313 10.89 33.15 -26.31
N ARG A 314 10.89 34.14 -27.20
CA ARG A 314 10.44 35.50 -26.87
C ARG A 314 9.26 35.87 -27.75
N HIS A 315 8.14 36.10 -27.06
CA HIS A 315 6.88 36.69 -27.51
C HIS A 315 5.75 35.77 -27.98
N GLU A 316 4.73 35.76 -27.11
CA GLU A 316 3.28 35.70 -27.34
C GLU A 316 2.61 34.35 -27.61
N ASN A 317 2.06 33.79 -26.52
CA ASN A 317 0.93 32.87 -26.51
C ASN A 317 -0.28 33.53 -27.17
N THR A 318 -0.52 33.23 -28.45
CA THR A 318 -1.80 33.52 -29.11
C THR A 318 -2.46 32.24 -29.61
N PRO A 319 -3.82 32.15 -29.58
CA PRO A 319 -4.56 30.96 -30.00
C PRO A 319 -4.36 30.53 -31.47
N ALA A 320 -3.85 31.43 -32.31
CA ALA A 320 -3.56 31.16 -33.72
C ALA A 320 -2.41 30.16 -33.90
N ALA A 321 -1.35 30.24 -33.08
CA ALA A 321 -0.19 29.34 -33.14
C ALA A 321 -0.53 27.88 -32.79
N LEU A 322 -1.52 27.67 -31.91
CA LEU A 322 -2.01 26.34 -31.54
C LEU A 322 -2.87 25.68 -32.62
N THR A 323 -3.41 26.46 -33.57
CA THR A 323 -4.25 25.95 -34.67
C THR A 323 -3.41 25.48 -35.86
N GLU A 324 -2.26 26.12 -36.11
CA GLU A 324 -1.28 25.66 -37.10
C GLU A 324 -0.55 24.38 -36.66
N ALA A 325 -0.19 24.26 -35.39
CA ALA A 325 0.42 23.05 -34.84
C ALA A 325 -0.51 21.82 -34.92
N ARG A 326 -1.83 22.01 -34.87
CA ARG A 326 -2.83 20.93 -35.01
C ARG A 326 -3.06 20.48 -36.45
N ARG A 327 -2.77 21.32 -37.47
CA ARG A 327 -2.84 20.91 -38.89
C ARG A 327 -1.65 20.07 -39.31
N ALA A 328 -0.48 20.27 -38.69
CA ALA A 328 0.74 19.52 -39.04
C ALA A 328 0.74 18.05 -38.56
N TYR A 329 -0.13 17.67 -37.61
CA TYR A 329 -0.17 16.33 -37.02
C TYR A 329 -1.28 15.40 -37.55
N ALA A 330 -2.19 15.88 -38.40
CA ALA A 330 -3.35 15.11 -38.86
C ALA A 330 -3.22 14.53 -40.29
N GLY A 331 -2.04 14.60 -40.91
CA GLY A 331 -1.80 14.06 -42.26
C GLY A 331 -0.60 13.13 -42.29
N GLY A 332 -0.84 11.83 -42.11
CA GLY A 332 0.21 10.81 -42.22
C GLY A 332 -0.32 9.39 -41.98
N THR A 333 -1.10 8.87 -42.94
CA THR A 333 -1.42 7.44 -43.06
C THR A 333 -0.54 6.85 -44.15
N ILE A 334 0.26 5.81 -43.84
CA ILE A 334 0.16 4.44 -44.39
C ILE A 334 0.64 3.49 -43.29
#